data_AF-A0A1Q3JHJ2-F1
#
_entry.id   AF-A0A1Q3JHJ2-F1
#
_cell.length_a   1.000
_cell.length_b   1.000
_cell.length_c   1.000
_cell.angle_alpha   90.00
_cell.angle_beta   90.00
_cell.angle_gamma   90.00
#
_symmetry.space_group_name_H-M   'P 1'
#
loop_
_entity.id
_entity.type
_entity.pdbx_description
1 polymer ?
#
loop_
_entity_poly.entity_id
_entity_poly.type
_entity_poly.pdbx_seq_one_letter_code
_entity_poly.pdbx_strand_id
1 'polypeptide(L)'
;MFRLENAQSLIGLALTIAVCWAVSEDRKRFPWRLALGAVAVQIGLIVLLFGLPSARTVVAVLNSGVDALAASTAQGTQFVFGYLGGGTQPYPVENAGAMFVFAFQVLPLILVISGLSALLWHWHVLKWIIRGFGFLFEKTMGMGGASATATAANIFVGMVETPIIIRAYLDKLTRSELFMMMVVGLATVAGSTMVAYATVLKAVLPNAAAHVIVASVVSAPAGVLLARIVVPERPGQGGMNVDYTSLLKYESSIDAISKGVADGLMVVLNISAILIVFVAFVAIGNSILTIVPP
;
A
#
# COMPACT_ATOMS: atom_id res chain seq x y z
N MET A 1 29.43 3.69 -13.62
CA MET A 1 30.54 3.28 -12.74
C MET A 1 29.96 2.52 -11.55
N PHE A 2 30.42 1.29 -11.32
CA PHE A 2 29.99 0.49 -10.17
C PHE A 2 30.71 0.99 -8.90
N ARG A 3 29.98 1.46 -7.89
CA ARG A 3 30.53 1.94 -6.61
C ARG A 3 30.42 0.85 -5.54
N LEU A 4 31.17 0.99 -4.44
CA LEU A 4 31.12 0.07 -3.29
C LEU A 4 29.69 -0.05 -2.72
N GLU A 5 28.94 1.05 -2.73
CA GLU A 5 27.53 1.14 -2.32
C GLU A 5 26.62 0.21 -3.15
N ASN A 6 26.92 0.04 -4.44
CA ASN A 6 26.15 -0.85 -5.32
C ASN A 6 26.40 -2.33 -4.95
N ALA A 7 27.65 -2.66 -4.59
CA ALA A 7 27.99 -4.00 -4.11
C ALA A 7 27.31 -4.29 -2.76
N GLN A 8 27.29 -3.32 -1.84
CA GLN A 8 26.56 -3.45 -0.57
C GLN A 8 25.06 -3.67 -0.79
N SER A 9 24.46 -2.94 -1.73
CA SER A 9 23.03 -3.09 -2.06
C SER A 9 22.72 -4.48 -2.64
N LEU A 10 23.60 -5.00 -3.50
CA LEU A 10 23.47 -6.35 -4.06
C LEU A 10 23.63 -7.44 -2.99
N ILE A 11 24.57 -7.27 -2.06
CA ILE A 11 24.74 -8.18 -0.93
C ILE A 11 23.48 -8.15 -0.06
N GLY A 12 22.89 -6.98 0.20
CA GLY A 12 21.64 -6.85 0.94
C GLY A 12 20.49 -7.62 0.27
N LEU A 13 20.33 -7.47 -1.05
CA LEU A 13 19.31 -8.21 -1.81
C LEU A 13 19.54 -9.73 -1.75
N ALA A 14 20.79 -10.17 -1.94
CA ALA A 14 21.15 -11.58 -1.84
C ALA A 14 20.91 -12.15 -0.44
N LEU A 15 21.21 -11.38 0.61
CA LEU A 15 21.03 -11.78 2.00
C LEU A 15 19.55 -11.91 2.36
N THR A 16 18.70 -10.97 1.93
CA THR A 16 17.24 -11.06 2.12
C THR A 16 16.67 -12.32 1.47
N ILE A 17 17.07 -12.62 0.22
CA ILE A 17 16.67 -13.85 -0.47
C ILE A 17 17.21 -15.09 0.27
N ALA A 18 18.45 -15.06 0.75
CA ALA A 18 19.06 -16.16 1.47
C ALA A 18 18.37 -16.45 2.81
N VAL A 19 17.96 -15.41 3.54
CA VAL A 19 17.18 -15.55 4.79
C VAL A 19 15.83 -16.20 4.51
N CYS A 20 15.10 -15.72 3.50
CA CYS A 20 13.83 -16.34 3.09
C CYS A 20 14.02 -17.80 2.65
N TRP A 21 15.10 -18.10 1.93
CA TRP A 21 15.43 -19.47 1.53
C TRP A 21 15.82 -20.35 2.72
N ALA A 22 16.48 -19.81 3.74
CA ALA A 22 16.83 -20.56 4.95
C ALA A 22 15.58 -20.99 5.74
N VAL A 23 14.55 -20.14 5.81
CA VAL A 23 13.26 -20.45 6.48
C VAL A 23 12.24 -21.11 5.55
N SER A 24 12.59 -21.40 4.29
CA SER A 24 11.71 -22.04 3.32
C SER A 24 11.29 -23.45 3.72
N GLU A 25 10.00 -23.77 3.52
CA GLU A 25 9.43 -25.10 3.78
C GLU A 25 9.96 -26.18 2.84
N ASP A 26 10.26 -25.83 1.58
CA ASP A 26 10.88 -26.75 0.62
C ASP A 26 12.05 -26.07 -0.13
N ARG A 27 13.23 -26.10 0.49
CA ARG A 27 14.45 -25.47 -0.04
C ARG A 27 14.88 -25.98 -1.42
N LYS A 28 14.43 -27.18 -1.82
CA LYS A 28 14.75 -27.77 -3.12
C LYS A 28 13.91 -27.15 -4.25
N ARG A 29 12.76 -26.55 -3.93
CA ARG A 29 11.83 -25.94 -4.90
C ARG A 29 11.99 -24.42 -4.97
N PHE A 30 13.19 -23.96 -5.23
CA PHE A 30 13.41 -22.53 -5.43
C PHE A 30 12.74 -22.04 -6.73
N PRO A 31 11.89 -21.01 -6.70
CA PRO A 31 11.09 -20.61 -7.86
C PRO A 31 11.89 -19.70 -8.82
N TRP A 32 12.89 -20.26 -9.51
CA TRP A 32 13.84 -19.52 -10.35
C TRP A 32 13.21 -18.57 -11.39
N ARG A 33 12.19 -19.04 -12.11
CA ARG A 33 11.49 -18.22 -13.12
C ARG A 33 10.80 -17.01 -12.49
N LEU A 34 10.16 -17.21 -11.34
CA LEU A 34 9.50 -16.15 -10.59
C LEU A 34 10.52 -15.21 -9.96
N ALA A 35 11.62 -15.71 -9.43
CA ALA A 35 12.70 -14.90 -8.86
C ALA A 35 13.30 -13.94 -9.88
N LEU A 36 13.68 -14.46 -11.05
CA LEU A 36 14.21 -13.63 -12.13
C LEU A 36 13.14 -12.65 -12.65
N GLY A 37 11.90 -13.12 -12.85
CA GLY A 37 10.80 -12.28 -13.29
C GLY A 37 10.49 -11.14 -12.30
N ALA A 38 10.44 -11.44 -11.01
CA ALA A 38 10.15 -10.47 -9.97
C ALA A 38 11.25 -9.43 -9.80
N VAL A 39 12.51 -9.85 -9.81
CA VAL A 39 13.65 -8.91 -9.78
C VAL A 39 13.67 -8.05 -11.05
N ALA A 40 13.43 -8.64 -12.23
CA ALA A 40 13.37 -7.89 -13.48
C ALA A 40 12.22 -6.86 -13.49
N VAL A 41 11.04 -7.23 -12.99
CA VAL A 41 9.89 -6.31 -12.86
C VAL A 41 10.21 -5.19 -11.87
N GLN A 42 10.81 -5.48 -10.71
CA GLN A 42 11.22 -4.44 -9.76
C GLN A 42 12.21 -3.46 -10.37
N ILE A 43 13.27 -3.96 -11.03
CA ILE A 43 14.25 -3.11 -11.72
C ILE A 43 13.58 -2.30 -12.83
N GLY A 44 12.71 -2.93 -13.63
CA GLY A 44 11.96 -2.28 -14.70
C GLY A 44 11.07 -1.16 -14.19
N LEU A 45 10.33 -1.39 -13.09
CA LEU A 45 9.49 -0.38 -12.45
C LEU A 45 10.32 0.78 -11.89
N ILE A 46 11.45 0.51 -11.24
CA ILE A 46 12.34 1.55 -10.72
C ILE A 46 12.92 2.39 -11.86
N VAL A 47 13.41 1.75 -12.94
CA VAL A 47 13.94 2.47 -14.10
C VAL A 47 12.85 3.29 -14.78
N LEU A 48 11.65 2.74 -14.92
CA LEU A 48 10.50 3.44 -15.52
C LEU A 48 10.06 4.66 -14.68
N LEU A 49 10.11 4.57 -13.35
CA LEU A 49 9.57 5.58 -12.43
C LEU A 49 10.61 6.59 -11.93
N PHE A 50 11.91 6.25 -11.95
CA PHE A 50 13.00 7.13 -11.49
C PHE A 50 14.16 7.28 -12.48
N GLY A 51 14.36 6.34 -13.40
CA GLY A 51 15.51 6.33 -14.31
C GLY A 51 15.35 7.19 -15.56
N LEU A 52 14.12 7.35 -16.07
CA LEU A 52 13.86 8.07 -17.31
C LEU A 52 13.59 9.58 -17.06
N PRO A 53 14.04 10.48 -17.97
CA PRO A 53 13.70 11.91 -17.87
C PRO A 53 12.19 12.17 -17.86
N SER A 54 11.42 11.40 -18.62
CA SER A 54 9.95 11.43 -18.66
C SER A 54 9.31 10.94 -17.36
N ALA A 55 10.02 10.13 -16.56
CA ALA A 55 9.53 9.65 -15.28
C ALA A 55 9.32 10.79 -14.28
N ARG A 56 10.13 11.87 -14.37
CA ARG A 56 9.94 13.08 -13.55
C ARG A 56 8.59 13.72 -13.79
N THR A 57 8.09 13.71 -15.03
CA THR A 57 6.76 14.23 -15.36
C THR A 57 5.66 13.37 -14.75
N VAL A 58 5.80 12.04 -14.84
CA VAL A 58 4.84 11.09 -14.21
C VAL A 58 4.80 11.29 -12.70
N VAL A 59 5.98 11.36 -12.06
CA VAL A 59 6.14 11.62 -10.63
C VAL A 59 5.51 12.97 -10.23
N ALA A 60 5.73 14.02 -11.02
CA ALA A 60 5.15 15.33 -10.76
C ALA A 60 3.61 15.28 -10.85
N VAL A 61 3.05 14.62 -11.86
CA VAL A 61 1.59 14.46 -12.00
C VAL A 61 1.00 13.69 -10.83
N LEU A 62 1.66 12.62 -10.38
CA LEU A 62 1.22 11.85 -9.21
C LEU A 62 1.23 12.71 -7.94
N ASN A 63 2.30 13.47 -7.70
CA ASN A 63 2.40 14.39 -6.56
C ASN A 63 1.31 15.46 -6.62
N SER A 64 1.10 16.10 -7.77
CA SER A 64 0.04 17.09 -7.94
C SER A 64 -1.35 16.51 -7.72
N GLY A 65 -1.60 15.26 -8.13
CA GLY A 65 -2.85 14.56 -7.85
C GLY A 65 -3.06 14.36 -6.34
N VAL A 66 -2.03 13.94 -5.62
CA VAL A 66 -2.08 13.78 -4.16
C VAL A 66 -2.27 15.12 -3.46
N ASP A 67 -1.55 16.16 -3.87
CA ASP A 67 -1.69 17.51 -3.31
C ASP A 67 -3.10 18.08 -3.57
N ALA A 68 -3.66 17.86 -4.76
CA ALA A 68 -5.04 18.27 -5.09
C ALA A 68 -6.07 17.54 -4.22
N LEU A 69 -5.85 16.25 -3.96
CA LEU A 69 -6.72 15.45 -3.10
C LEU A 69 -6.63 15.91 -1.63
N ALA A 70 -5.42 16.19 -1.15
CA ALA A 70 -5.19 16.74 0.18
C ALA A 70 -5.84 18.13 0.34
N ALA A 71 -5.69 19.01 -0.65
CA ALA A 71 -6.32 20.32 -0.66
C ALA A 71 -7.86 20.25 -0.69
N SER A 72 -8.42 19.34 -1.49
CA SER A 72 -9.87 19.10 -1.55
C SER A 72 -10.40 18.55 -0.22
N THR A 73 -9.65 17.62 0.39
CA THR A 73 -9.96 17.10 1.72
C THR A 73 -9.94 18.21 2.76
N ALA A 74 -8.93 19.09 2.71
CA ALA A 74 -8.80 20.21 3.64
C ALA A 74 -10.03 21.14 3.60
N GLN A 75 -10.61 21.39 2.42
CA GLN A 75 -11.87 22.16 2.33
C GLN A 75 -13.03 21.46 3.04
N GLY A 76 -13.14 20.14 2.87
CA GLY A 76 -14.15 19.34 3.57
C GLY A 76 -13.95 19.31 5.09
N THR A 77 -12.71 19.18 5.56
CA THR A 77 -12.40 19.19 7.00
C THR A 77 -12.59 20.56 7.61
N GLN A 78 -12.25 21.64 6.90
CA GLN A 78 -12.53 23.01 7.33
C GLN A 78 -14.03 23.27 7.45
N PHE A 79 -14.83 22.75 6.52
CA PHE A 79 -16.28 22.88 6.60
C PHE A 79 -16.86 22.18 7.84
N VAL A 80 -16.43 20.95 8.14
CA VAL A 80 -16.96 20.16 9.27
C VAL A 80 -16.37 20.56 10.62
N PHE A 81 -15.06 20.77 10.69
CA PHE A 81 -14.31 20.96 11.94
C PHE A 81 -13.80 22.41 12.14
N GLY A 82 -14.06 23.32 11.20
CA GLY A 82 -13.67 24.73 11.32
C GLY A 82 -12.15 24.90 11.45
N TYR A 83 -11.74 25.68 12.47
CA TYR A 83 -10.33 25.99 12.73
C TYR A 83 -9.51 24.75 13.13
N LEU A 84 -10.12 23.70 13.70
CA LEU A 84 -9.44 22.44 14.04
C LEU A 84 -9.07 21.64 12.78
N GLY A 85 -9.89 21.75 11.73
CA GLY A 85 -9.66 21.15 10.41
C GLY A 85 -8.65 21.91 9.54
N GLY A 86 -7.92 22.88 10.11
CA GLY A 86 -6.97 23.73 9.39
C GLY A 86 -7.58 25.03 8.85
N GLY A 87 -8.75 25.44 9.35
CA GLY A 87 -9.39 26.71 9.02
C GLY A 87 -8.76 27.90 9.73
N THR A 88 -9.27 29.10 9.43
CA THR A 88 -8.79 30.35 10.05
C THR A 88 -8.93 30.29 11.57
N GLN A 89 -7.84 30.58 12.28
CA GLN A 89 -7.83 30.57 13.75
C GLN A 89 -8.61 31.77 14.30
N PRO A 90 -9.52 31.56 15.27
CA PRO A 90 -10.31 32.64 15.86
C PRO A 90 -9.53 33.45 16.91
N TYR A 91 -8.28 33.08 17.19
CA TYR A 91 -7.39 33.67 18.19
C TYR A 91 -5.98 33.87 17.61
N PRO A 92 -5.17 34.77 18.19
CA PRO A 92 -3.78 34.96 17.79
C PRO A 92 -2.95 33.69 18.00
N VAL A 93 -2.18 33.30 17.00
CA VAL A 93 -1.37 32.09 17.00
C VAL A 93 0.03 32.41 17.48
N GLU A 94 0.40 31.91 18.66
CA GLU A 94 1.76 32.06 19.21
C GLU A 94 2.73 31.00 18.66
N ASN A 95 2.23 29.78 18.41
CA ASN A 95 3.04 28.67 17.89
C ASN A 95 2.36 28.01 16.68
N ALA A 96 2.87 28.33 15.48
CA ALA A 96 2.35 27.78 14.24
C ALA A 96 2.49 26.25 14.13
N GLY A 97 3.50 25.66 14.78
CA GLY A 97 3.72 24.21 14.78
C GLY A 97 2.68 23.43 15.59
N ALA A 98 2.05 24.07 16.58
CA ALA A 98 1.01 23.47 17.40
C ALA A 98 -0.37 23.43 16.72
N MET A 99 -0.53 24.08 15.56
CA MET A 99 -1.80 24.10 14.82
C MET A 99 -2.11 22.79 14.09
N PHE A 100 -1.13 21.90 13.95
CA PHE A 100 -1.32 20.63 13.27
C PHE A 100 -2.01 19.62 14.19
N VAL A 101 -3.29 19.34 13.91
CA VAL A 101 -4.03 18.29 14.62
C VAL A 101 -4.20 17.09 13.70
N PHE A 102 -3.41 16.05 13.94
CA PHE A 102 -3.40 14.83 13.14
C PHE A 102 -4.80 14.25 12.92
N ALA A 103 -5.62 14.21 13.98
CA ALA A 103 -6.96 13.63 13.93
C ALA A 103 -7.93 14.37 12.99
N PHE A 104 -7.77 15.68 12.81
CA PHE A 104 -8.68 16.50 12.00
C PHE A 104 -8.10 16.89 10.64
N GLN A 105 -6.78 16.78 10.45
CA GLN A 105 -6.12 17.18 9.20
C GLN A 105 -5.60 15.99 8.38
N VAL A 106 -5.30 14.85 9.02
CA VAL A 106 -4.75 13.67 8.32
C VAL A 106 -5.79 12.56 8.19
N LEU A 107 -6.47 12.20 9.29
CA LEU A 107 -7.40 11.07 9.27
C LEU A 107 -8.59 11.23 8.32
N PRO A 108 -9.21 12.42 8.16
CA PRO A 108 -10.34 12.56 7.25
C PRO A 108 -9.99 12.29 5.78
N LEU A 109 -8.70 12.39 5.43
CA LEU A 109 -8.22 12.07 4.10
C LEU A 109 -8.44 10.60 3.76
N ILE A 110 -8.37 9.71 4.76
CA ILE A 110 -8.70 8.28 4.61
C ILE A 110 -10.17 8.13 4.16
N LEU A 111 -11.10 8.91 4.72
CA LEU A 111 -12.52 8.87 4.33
C LEU A 111 -12.73 9.25 2.87
N VAL A 112 -12.07 10.34 2.43
CA VAL A 112 -12.15 10.82 1.05
C VAL A 112 -11.57 9.79 0.10
N ILE A 113 -10.43 9.17 0.44
CA ILE A 113 -9.83 8.12 -0.39
C ILE A 113 -10.69 6.86 -0.43
N SER A 114 -11.25 6.40 0.68
CA SER A 114 -12.11 5.21 0.67
C SER A 114 -13.37 5.45 -0.17
N GLY A 115 -13.99 6.64 -0.07
CA GLY A 115 -15.10 7.04 -0.93
C GLY A 115 -14.70 7.13 -2.41
N LEU A 116 -13.56 7.75 -2.72
CA LEU A 116 -13.04 7.88 -4.09
C LEU A 116 -12.67 6.51 -4.70
N SER A 117 -12.03 5.63 -3.93
CA SER A 117 -11.68 4.28 -4.36
C SER A 117 -12.92 3.47 -4.70
N ALA A 118 -13.97 3.53 -3.86
CA ALA A 118 -15.25 2.88 -4.14
C ALA A 118 -15.92 3.45 -5.40
N LEU A 119 -15.86 4.77 -5.60
CA LEU A 119 -16.39 5.43 -6.81
C LEU A 119 -15.63 4.99 -8.07
N LEU A 120 -14.29 5.01 -8.04
CA LEU A 120 -13.45 4.57 -9.16
C LEU A 120 -13.59 3.09 -9.46
N TRP A 121 -13.93 2.28 -8.45
CA TRP A 121 -14.30 0.89 -8.63
C TRP A 121 -15.65 0.74 -9.34
N HIS A 122 -16.66 1.51 -8.94
CA HIS A 122 -17.97 1.55 -9.60
C HIS A 122 -17.86 2.01 -11.07
N TRP A 123 -17.00 2.99 -11.36
CA TRP A 123 -16.71 3.45 -12.72
C TRP A 123 -15.76 2.54 -13.52
N HIS A 124 -15.37 1.39 -12.96
CA HIS A 124 -14.50 0.40 -13.60
C HIS A 124 -13.05 0.87 -13.89
N VAL A 125 -12.66 2.08 -13.50
CA VAL A 125 -11.29 2.60 -13.67
C VAL A 125 -10.31 1.77 -12.87
N LEU A 126 -10.60 1.55 -11.58
CA LEU A 126 -9.73 0.77 -10.69
C LEU A 126 -9.66 -0.70 -11.12
N LYS A 127 -10.77 -1.26 -11.63
CA LYS A 127 -10.82 -2.63 -12.18
C LYS A 127 -9.90 -2.79 -13.39
N TRP A 128 -9.88 -1.80 -14.29
CA TRP A 128 -8.99 -1.80 -15.46
C TRP A 128 -7.51 -1.76 -15.07
N ILE A 129 -7.15 -0.89 -14.12
CA ILE A 129 -5.78 -0.76 -13.63
C ILE A 129 -5.32 -2.09 -12.99
N ILE A 130 -6.15 -2.66 -12.10
CA ILE A 130 -5.85 -3.92 -11.41
C ILE A 130 -5.70 -5.07 -12.41
N ARG A 131 -6.56 -5.16 -13.42
CA ARG A 131 -6.40 -6.18 -14.49
C ARG A 131 -5.11 -6.01 -15.28
N GLY A 132 -4.69 -4.76 -15.54
CA GLY A 132 -3.42 -4.48 -16.23
C GLY A 132 -2.21 -5.00 -15.44
N PHE A 133 -2.15 -4.69 -14.13
CA PHE A 133 -1.11 -5.22 -13.25
C PHE A 133 -1.21 -6.74 -13.06
N GLY A 134 -2.43 -7.28 -12.92
CA GLY A 134 -2.67 -8.72 -12.84
C GLY A 134 -2.12 -9.45 -14.06
N PHE A 135 -2.39 -8.96 -15.27
CA PHE A 135 -1.84 -9.52 -16.51
C PHE A 135 -0.31 -9.43 -16.57
N LEU A 136 0.27 -8.30 -16.16
CA LEU A 136 1.73 -8.15 -16.08
C LEU A 136 2.34 -9.22 -15.17
N PHE A 137 1.72 -9.43 -14.02
CA PHE A 137 2.10 -10.40 -13.00
C PHE A 137 1.92 -11.86 -13.43
N GLU A 138 0.82 -12.20 -14.09
CA GLU A 138 0.61 -13.51 -14.71
C GLU A 138 1.71 -13.81 -15.74
N LYS A 139 2.00 -12.85 -16.63
CA LYS A 139 2.97 -13.02 -17.73
C LYS A 139 4.41 -13.13 -17.24
N THR A 140 4.80 -12.30 -16.27
CA THR A 140 6.20 -12.18 -15.83
C THR A 140 6.55 -13.13 -14.70
N MET A 141 5.59 -13.50 -13.84
CA MET A 141 5.85 -14.29 -12.64
C MET A 141 5.16 -15.65 -12.66
N GLY A 142 4.34 -15.95 -13.66
CA GLY A 142 3.61 -17.22 -13.75
C GLY A 142 2.59 -17.39 -12.62
N MET A 143 2.04 -16.28 -12.10
CA MET A 143 1.00 -16.31 -11.09
C MET A 143 -0.34 -16.77 -11.67
N GLY A 144 -1.19 -17.36 -10.82
CA GLY A 144 -2.57 -17.66 -11.18
C GLY A 144 -3.41 -16.38 -11.21
N GLY A 145 -4.47 -16.34 -12.01
CA GLY A 145 -5.21 -15.09 -12.21
C GLY A 145 -5.81 -14.52 -10.93
N ALA A 146 -6.23 -15.39 -9.99
CA ALA A 146 -6.81 -14.96 -8.71
C ALA A 146 -5.75 -14.30 -7.82
N SER A 147 -4.61 -14.96 -7.66
CA SER A 147 -3.50 -14.47 -6.85
C SER A 147 -2.81 -13.25 -7.48
N ALA A 148 -2.72 -13.18 -8.82
CA ALA A 148 -2.21 -12.02 -9.53
C ALA A 148 -3.14 -10.80 -9.39
N THR A 149 -4.44 -10.99 -9.51
CA THR A 149 -5.44 -9.92 -9.33
C THR A 149 -5.46 -9.43 -7.88
N ALA A 150 -5.39 -10.34 -6.90
CA ALA A 150 -5.30 -9.98 -5.49
C ALA A 150 -4.03 -9.16 -5.19
N THR A 151 -2.89 -9.59 -5.74
CA THR A 151 -1.62 -8.88 -5.61
C THR A 151 -1.69 -7.48 -6.24
N ALA A 152 -2.28 -7.37 -7.42
CA ALA A 152 -2.49 -6.10 -8.10
C ALA A 152 -3.46 -5.17 -7.34
N ALA A 153 -4.52 -5.72 -6.74
CA ALA A 153 -5.43 -4.96 -5.90
C ALA A 153 -4.71 -4.40 -4.66
N ASN A 154 -3.87 -5.21 -4.01
CA ASN A 154 -3.10 -4.83 -2.81
C ASN A 154 -2.16 -3.62 -2.99
N ILE A 155 -1.81 -3.25 -4.23
CA ILE A 155 -1.02 -2.05 -4.52
C ILE A 155 -1.79 -0.78 -4.17
N PHE A 156 -3.11 -0.79 -4.37
CA PHE A 156 -3.98 0.36 -4.24
C PHE A 156 -4.95 0.25 -3.05
N VAL A 157 -5.41 -0.97 -2.81
CA VAL A 157 -6.44 -1.33 -1.84
C VAL A 157 -5.75 -2.04 -0.68
N GLY A 158 -5.99 -1.60 0.56
CA GLY A 158 -5.22 -2.08 1.71
C GLY A 158 -5.45 -3.56 2.04
N MET A 159 -4.63 -4.11 2.94
CA MET A 159 -4.76 -5.50 3.42
C MET A 159 -6.17 -5.82 3.97
N VAL A 160 -6.87 -4.85 4.53
CA VAL A 160 -8.23 -5.03 5.07
C VAL A 160 -9.30 -5.08 3.97
N GLU A 161 -9.05 -4.38 2.86
CA GLU A 161 -10.02 -4.18 1.78
C GLU A 161 -9.85 -5.21 0.65
N THR A 162 -8.62 -5.69 0.41
CA THR A 162 -8.32 -6.67 -0.65
C THR A 162 -9.08 -8.00 -0.48
N PRO A 163 -9.17 -8.63 0.72
CA PRO A 163 -9.94 -9.85 0.90
C PRO A 163 -11.42 -9.69 0.53
N ILE A 164 -11.99 -8.49 0.66
CA ILE A 164 -13.37 -8.19 0.28
C ILE A 164 -13.51 -8.27 -1.24
N ILE A 165 -12.55 -7.74 -1.98
CA ILE A 165 -12.52 -7.75 -3.45
C ILE A 165 -12.52 -9.17 -4.00
N ILE A 166 -11.74 -10.07 -3.40
CA ILE A 166 -11.55 -11.44 -3.89
C ILE A 166 -12.31 -12.48 -3.07
N ARG A 167 -13.32 -12.05 -2.29
CA ARG A 167 -14.03 -12.90 -1.33
C ARG A 167 -14.56 -14.21 -1.93
N ALA A 168 -15.01 -14.17 -3.19
CA ALA A 168 -15.54 -15.32 -3.93
C ALA A 168 -14.50 -16.40 -4.30
N TYR A 169 -13.22 -16.12 -4.06
CA TYR A 169 -12.08 -16.98 -4.40
C TYR A 169 -11.21 -17.35 -3.19
N LEU A 170 -11.38 -16.66 -2.05
CA LEU A 170 -10.55 -16.87 -0.85
C LEU A 170 -10.54 -18.33 -0.38
N ASP A 171 -11.70 -18.99 -0.43
CA ASP A 171 -11.91 -20.38 -0.03
C ASP A 171 -11.27 -21.40 -0.99
N LYS A 172 -10.85 -20.95 -2.17
CA LYS A 172 -10.27 -21.78 -3.23
C LYS A 172 -8.76 -21.57 -3.40
N LEU A 173 -8.16 -20.61 -2.68
CA LEU A 173 -6.73 -20.36 -2.78
C LEU A 173 -5.91 -21.48 -2.14
N THR A 174 -4.77 -21.79 -2.75
CA THR A 174 -3.81 -22.69 -2.12
C THR A 174 -3.21 -22.05 -0.87
N ARG A 175 -2.61 -22.85 0.01
CA ARG A 175 -1.86 -22.33 1.16
C ARG A 175 -0.74 -21.37 0.75
N SER A 176 -0.08 -21.63 -0.38
CA SER A 176 0.98 -20.75 -0.90
C SER A 176 0.40 -19.43 -1.41
N GLU A 177 -0.75 -19.44 -2.08
CA GLU A 177 -1.44 -18.22 -2.53
C GLU A 177 -1.99 -17.39 -1.36
N LEU A 178 -2.54 -18.03 -0.34
CA LEU A 178 -3.03 -17.35 0.85
C LEU A 178 -1.87 -16.71 1.63
N PHE A 179 -0.77 -17.44 1.85
CA PHE A 179 0.43 -16.90 2.47
C PHE A 179 1.02 -15.74 1.66
N MET A 180 1.09 -15.88 0.34
CA MET A 180 1.54 -14.81 -0.55
C MET A 180 0.69 -13.55 -0.41
N MET A 181 -0.64 -13.68 -0.38
CA MET A 181 -1.50 -12.51 -0.21
C MET A 181 -1.29 -11.80 1.13
N MET A 182 -1.09 -12.57 2.22
CA MET A 182 -0.79 -11.98 3.53
C MET A 182 0.54 -11.22 3.50
N VAL A 183 1.59 -11.81 2.92
CA VAL A 183 2.92 -11.18 2.80
C VAL A 183 2.86 -9.94 1.91
N VAL A 184 2.18 -10.02 0.76
CA VAL A 184 2.03 -8.88 -0.15
C VAL A 184 1.25 -7.76 0.53
N GLY A 185 0.14 -8.06 1.21
CA GLY A 185 -0.64 -7.06 1.95
C GLY A 185 0.13 -6.42 3.10
N LEU A 186 1.09 -7.13 3.70
CA LEU A 186 2.02 -6.59 4.71
C LEU A 186 3.16 -5.77 4.09
N ALA A 187 3.54 -6.08 2.86
CA ALA A 187 4.63 -5.41 2.15
C ALA A 187 4.19 -4.10 1.46
N THR A 188 2.91 -3.98 1.10
CA THR A 188 2.34 -2.80 0.44
C THR A 188 1.64 -1.86 1.41
N VAL A 189 1.35 -0.65 0.94
CA VAL A 189 0.63 0.38 1.71
C VAL A 189 -0.67 0.70 0.98
N ALA A 190 -1.77 0.77 1.73
CA ALA A 190 -3.08 1.17 1.21
C ALA A 190 -3.01 2.59 0.64
N GLY A 191 -3.74 2.88 -0.45
CA GLY A 191 -3.82 4.23 -0.99
C GLY A 191 -4.30 5.25 0.04
N SER A 192 -5.19 4.84 0.94
CA SER A 192 -5.76 5.68 2.00
C SER A 192 -4.72 6.15 3.04
N THR A 193 -3.77 5.30 3.43
CA THR A 193 -2.71 5.65 4.38
C THR A 193 -1.47 6.23 3.71
N MET A 194 -1.25 5.91 2.43
CA MET A 194 -0.15 6.45 1.63
C MET A 194 -0.12 7.97 1.60
N VAL A 195 -1.26 8.63 1.41
CA VAL A 195 -1.31 10.10 1.38
C VAL A 195 -1.11 10.72 2.76
N ALA A 196 -1.55 10.04 3.82
CA ALA A 196 -1.22 10.43 5.19
C ALA A 196 0.31 10.44 5.41
N TYR A 197 1.00 9.38 4.99
CA TYR A 197 2.46 9.32 5.06
C TYR A 197 3.12 10.39 4.18
N ALA A 198 2.63 10.60 2.97
CA ALA A 198 3.15 11.63 2.08
C ALA A 198 3.06 13.03 2.70
N THR A 199 1.93 13.34 3.36
CA THR A 199 1.72 14.63 4.04
C THR A 199 2.69 14.81 5.20
N VAL A 200 2.89 13.78 6.03
CA VAL A 200 3.84 13.83 7.16
C VAL A 200 5.29 13.91 6.67
N LEU A 201 5.65 13.17 5.63
CA LEU A 201 7.00 13.10 5.09
C LEU A 201 7.38 14.31 4.22
N LYS A 202 6.41 15.13 3.80
CA LYS A 202 6.63 16.28 2.91
C LYS A 202 7.69 17.25 3.42
N ALA A 203 7.86 17.36 4.74
CA ALA A 203 8.85 18.23 5.36
C ALA A 203 10.31 17.72 5.24
N VAL A 204 10.51 16.42 5.06
CA VAL A 204 11.85 15.78 5.12
C VAL A 204 12.24 15.15 3.78
N LEU A 205 11.26 14.71 2.99
CA LEU A 205 11.47 14.00 1.74
C LEU A 205 10.82 14.75 0.57
N PRO A 206 11.61 15.32 -0.37
CA PRO A 206 11.04 15.87 -1.59
C PRO A 206 10.34 14.76 -2.38
N ASN A 207 9.19 15.07 -2.99
CA ASN A 207 8.38 14.10 -3.74
C ASN A 207 7.96 12.88 -2.89
N ALA A 208 7.69 13.07 -1.60
CA ALA A 208 7.30 12.01 -0.67
C ALA A 208 6.16 11.12 -1.20
N ALA A 209 5.11 11.70 -1.78
CA ALA A 209 4.00 10.92 -2.36
C ALA A 209 4.49 9.94 -3.44
N ALA A 210 5.30 10.40 -4.39
CA ALA A 210 5.87 9.53 -5.41
C ALA A 210 6.77 8.44 -4.81
N HIS A 211 7.58 8.74 -3.79
CA HIS A 211 8.37 7.72 -3.11
C HIS A 211 7.50 6.64 -2.46
N VAL A 212 6.41 7.01 -1.79
CA VAL A 212 5.50 6.04 -1.15
C VAL A 212 4.72 5.23 -2.21
N ILE A 213 4.26 5.88 -3.29
CA ILE A 213 3.59 5.18 -4.41
C ILE A 213 4.53 4.16 -5.03
N VAL A 214 5.76 4.56 -5.39
CA VAL A 214 6.72 3.66 -6.03
C VAL A 214 7.12 2.54 -5.09
N ALA A 215 7.33 2.83 -3.79
CA ALA A 215 7.61 1.82 -2.79
C ALA A 215 6.48 0.77 -2.73
N SER A 216 5.21 1.18 -2.70
CA SER A 216 4.07 0.24 -2.70
C SER A 216 4.03 -0.63 -3.97
N VAL A 217 4.22 -0.01 -5.15
CA VAL A 217 4.19 -0.73 -6.44
C VAL A 217 5.35 -1.72 -6.58
N VAL A 218 6.55 -1.37 -6.10
CA VAL A 218 7.75 -2.23 -6.13
C VAL A 218 7.68 -3.32 -5.04
N SER A 219 7.04 -3.05 -3.90
CA SER A 219 6.84 -4.02 -2.83
C SER A 219 5.93 -5.18 -3.22
N ALA A 220 4.96 -4.98 -4.12
CA ALA A 220 4.10 -6.07 -4.58
C ALA A 220 4.88 -7.24 -5.22
N PRO A 221 5.68 -7.04 -6.28
CA PRO A 221 6.50 -8.10 -6.88
C PRO A 221 7.57 -8.64 -5.91
N ALA A 222 8.11 -7.81 -5.01
CA ALA A 222 9.05 -8.26 -3.99
C ALA A 222 8.38 -9.20 -2.96
N GLY A 223 7.19 -8.83 -2.47
CA GLY A 223 6.40 -9.62 -1.54
C GLY A 223 6.00 -10.96 -2.15
N VAL A 224 5.60 -10.99 -3.42
CA VAL A 224 5.32 -12.24 -4.15
C VAL A 224 6.56 -13.13 -4.18
N LEU A 225 7.73 -12.58 -4.52
CA LEU A 225 8.98 -13.33 -4.54
C LEU A 225 9.30 -13.93 -3.18
N LEU A 226 9.38 -13.11 -2.14
CA LEU A 226 9.75 -13.58 -0.81
C LEU A 226 8.75 -14.60 -0.27
N ALA A 227 7.46 -14.38 -0.50
CA ALA A 227 6.43 -15.34 -0.08
C ALA A 227 6.56 -16.70 -0.77
N ARG A 228 6.83 -16.70 -2.07
CA ARG A 228 7.00 -17.93 -2.87
C ARG A 228 8.31 -18.64 -2.59
N ILE A 229 9.32 -17.95 -2.07
CA ILE A 229 10.53 -18.58 -1.54
C ILE A 229 10.20 -19.30 -0.23
N VAL A 230 9.50 -18.65 0.71
CA VAL A 230 9.23 -19.22 2.03
C VAL A 230 8.21 -20.37 1.95
N VAL A 231 7.12 -20.19 1.20
CA VAL A 231 6.08 -21.21 0.97
C VAL A 231 5.93 -21.44 -0.53
N PRO A 232 6.71 -22.37 -1.14
CA PRO A 232 6.65 -22.65 -2.57
C PRO A 232 5.30 -23.23 -3.01
N GLU A 233 4.87 -22.87 -4.22
CA GLU A 233 3.65 -23.45 -4.84
C GLU A 233 3.88 -24.91 -5.22
N ARG A 234 2.86 -25.75 -5.04
CA ARG A 234 2.93 -27.14 -5.49
C ARG A 234 2.51 -27.25 -6.97
N PRO A 235 3.21 -28.06 -7.79
CA PRO A 235 2.83 -28.27 -9.18
C PRO A 235 1.36 -28.72 -9.30
N GLY A 236 0.60 -28.05 -10.15
CA GLY A 236 -0.80 -28.37 -10.42
C GLY A 236 -1.81 -27.88 -9.39
N GLN A 237 -1.41 -27.16 -8.34
CA GLN A 237 -2.34 -26.59 -7.35
C GLN A 237 -2.69 -25.12 -7.58
N GLY A 238 -1.85 -24.36 -8.30
CA GLY A 238 -2.12 -22.95 -8.62
C GLY A 238 -2.73 -22.73 -10.01
N GLY A 239 -3.31 -21.54 -10.25
CA GLY A 239 -3.66 -21.12 -11.61
C GLY A 239 -5.15 -21.09 -11.97
N MET A 240 -6.07 -20.97 -11.01
CA MET A 240 -7.46 -20.75 -11.39
C MET A 240 -7.63 -19.41 -12.14
N ASN A 241 -8.28 -19.49 -13.30
CA ASN A 241 -8.75 -18.34 -14.05
C ASN A 241 -9.87 -17.65 -13.26
N VAL A 242 -9.74 -16.34 -13.09
CA VAL A 242 -10.75 -15.52 -12.40
C VAL A 242 -11.86 -15.19 -13.36
N ASP A 243 -13.09 -15.42 -12.92
CA ASP A 243 -14.25 -14.76 -13.50
C ASP A 243 -14.42 -13.39 -12.83
N TYR A 244 -13.91 -12.34 -13.47
CA TYR A 244 -13.92 -10.97 -12.92
C TYR A 244 -15.33 -10.36 -12.72
N THR A 245 -16.39 -11.13 -12.94
CA THR A 245 -17.79 -10.68 -12.93
C THR A 245 -18.40 -10.68 -11.51
N SER A 246 -17.77 -11.34 -10.53
CA SER A 246 -18.27 -11.41 -9.14
C SER A 246 -17.82 -10.25 -8.23
N LEU A 247 -17.17 -9.25 -8.80
CA LEU A 247 -16.55 -8.14 -8.09
C LEU A 247 -17.59 -7.17 -7.50
N LEU A 248 -17.38 -6.71 -6.26
CA LEU A 248 -18.15 -5.68 -5.52
C LEU A 248 -19.07 -4.84 -6.42
N LYS A 249 -20.39 -5.02 -6.26
CA LYS A 249 -21.41 -4.27 -6.99
C LYS A 249 -21.91 -3.12 -6.13
N TYR A 250 -21.79 -1.92 -6.66
CA TYR A 250 -22.46 -0.73 -6.14
C TYR A 250 -23.63 -0.39 -7.06
N GLU A 251 -24.76 -0.02 -6.49
CA GLU A 251 -25.99 0.24 -7.25
C GLU A 251 -25.94 1.58 -7.99
N SER A 252 -25.23 2.56 -7.43
CA SER A 252 -25.06 3.89 -8.01
C SER A 252 -23.74 4.52 -7.54
N SER A 253 -23.39 5.66 -8.14
CA SER A 253 -22.21 6.43 -7.73
C SER A 253 -22.35 6.96 -6.30
N ILE A 254 -23.55 7.36 -5.87
CA ILE A 254 -23.78 7.82 -4.49
C ILE A 254 -23.75 6.65 -3.49
N ASP A 255 -24.23 5.48 -3.88
CA ASP A 255 -24.13 4.25 -3.08
C ASP A 255 -22.66 3.85 -2.89
N ALA A 256 -21.85 3.92 -3.95
CA ALA A 256 -20.42 3.66 -3.90
C ALA A 256 -19.70 4.59 -2.92
N ILE A 257 -19.93 5.90 -3.02
CA ILE A 257 -19.33 6.89 -2.12
C ILE A 257 -19.77 6.63 -0.68
N SER A 258 -21.07 6.43 -0.44
CA SER A 258 -21.61 6.26 0.91
C SER A 258 -21.05 5.02 1.62
N LYS A 259 -21.01 3.88 0.92
CA LYS A 259 -20.42 2.64 1.44
C LYS A 259 -18.91 2.78 1.63
N GLY A 260 -18.20 3.37 0.66
CA GLY A 260 -16.76 3.60 0.77
C GLY A 260 -16.39 4.51 1.94
N VAL A 261 -17.17 5.56 2.21
CA VAL A 261 -16.96 6.43 3.38
C VAL A 261 -17.26 5.68 4.69
N ALA A 262 -18.30 4.85 4.74
CA ALA A 262 -18.61 4.04 5.92
C ALA A 262 -17.49 3.03 6.24
N ASP A 263 -16.93 2.37 5.22
CA ASP A 263 -15.78 1.48 5.37
C ASP A 263 -14.54 2.27 5.85
N GLY A 264 -14.29 3.45 5.26
CA GLY A 264 -13.22 4.35 5.66
C GLY A 264 -13.34 4.83 7.11
N LEU A 265 -14.57 5.03 7.60
CA LEU A 265 -14.81 5.46 8.98
C LEU A 265 -14.30 4.43 9.99
N MET A 266 -14.55 3.14 9.74
CA MET A 266 -14.01 2.06 10.57
C MET A 266 -12.48 2.07 10.58
N VAL A 267 -11.85 2.32 9.42
CA VAL A 267 -10.38 2.44 9.31
C VAL A 267 -9.86 3.62 10.14
N VAL A 268 -10.50 4.79 10.05
CA VAL A 268 -10.13 5.98 10.81
C VAL A 268 -10.22 5.75 12.32
N LEU A 269 -11.31 5.15 12.80
CA LEU A 269 -11.50 4.84 14.21
C LEU A 269 -10.45 3.85 14.71
N ASN A 270 -10.19 2.80 13.94
CA ASN A 270 -9.18 1.79 14.28
C ASN A 270 -7.78 2.39 14.35
N ILE A 271 -7.38 3.19 13.35
CA ILE A 271 -6.06 3.86 13.35
C ILE A 271 -5.93 4.80 14.55
N SER A 272 -6.96 5.59 14.84
CA SER A 272 -6.96 6.52 15.99
C SER A 272 -6.74 5.76 17.30
N ALA A 273 -7.53 4.71 17.53
CA ALA A 273 -7.46 3.91 18.75
C ALA A 273 -6.10 3.22 18.90
N ILE A 274 -5.59 2.59 17.82
CA ILE A 274 -4.29 1.92 17.82
C ILE A 274 -3.17 2.91 18.11
N LEU A 275 -3.16 4.08 17.47
CA LEU A 275 -2.12 5.10 17.70
C LEU A 275 -2.12 5.60 19.14
N ILE A 276 -3.28 5.88 19.73
CA ILE A 276 -3.38 6.33 21.12
C ILE A 276 -2.80 5.27 22.06
N VAL A 277 -3.23 4.01 21.91
CA VAL A 277 -2.79 2.91 22.79
C VAL A 277 -1.30 2.62 22.60
N PHE A 278 -0.80 2.54 21.37
CA PHE A 278 0.61 2.26 21.11
C PHE A 278 1.53 3.38 21.61
N VAL A 279 1.18 4.65 21.39
CA VAL A 279 1.98 5.77 21.91
C VAL A 279 2.00 5.76 23.44
N ALA A 280 0.87 5.47 24.09
CA ALA A 280 0.82 5.32 25.54
C ALA A 280 1.69 4.15 26.04
N PHE A 281 1.65 2.99 25.37
CA PHE A 281 2.49 1.84 25.73
C PHE A 281 3.98 2.12 25.54
N VAL A 282 4.37 2.84 24.48
CA VAL A 282 5.75 3.28 24.30
C VAL A 282 6.17 4.24 25.42
N ALA A 283 5.32 5.19 25.82
CA ALA A 283 5.62 6.10 26.92
C ALA A 283 5.77 5.37 28.27
N ILE A 284 4.94 4.37 28.54
CA ILE A 284 5.06 3.48 29.71
C ILE A 284 6.39 2.71 29.64
N GLY A 285 6.71 2.11 28.49
CA GLY A 285 7.96 1.41 28.27
C GLY A 285 9.19 2.30 28.51
N ASN A 286 9.19 3.52 27.99
CA ASN A 286 10.24 4.50 28.22
C ASN A 286 10.38 4.84 29.70
N SER A 287 9.27 4.99 30.42
CA SER A 287 9.28 5.28 31.86
C SER A 287 9.81 4.12 32.70
N ILE A 288 9.63 2.87 32.24
CA ILE A 288 10.21 1.69 32.88
C ILE A 288 11.72 1.64 32.60
N LEU A 289 12.14 1.90 31.37
CA LEU A 289 13.55 1.87 30.97
C LEU A 289 14.40 2.92 31.69
N THR A 290 13.84 4.10 32.00
CA THR A 290 14.58 5.13 32.77
C THR A 290 14.84 4.74 34.22
N ILE A 291 14.10 3.77 34.78
CA ILE A 291 14.31 3.25 36.14
C ILE A 291 15.45 2.22 36.14
N VAL A 292 15.76 1.59 34.99
CA VAL A 292 16.85 0.63 34.85
C VAL A 292 18.16 1.41 34.61
N PRO A 293 19.15 1.35 35.53
CA PRO A 293 20.45 1.98 35.28
C PRO A 293 21.13 1.36 34.04
N PRO A 294 21.97 2.14 33.34
CA PRO A 294 22.58 1.72 32.08
C PRO A 294 23.47 0.48 32.19
#